data_AF-A0A803MS12-F1
#
_entry.id   AF-A0A803MS12-F1
#
_cell.length_a   1.000
_cell.length_b   1.000
_cell.length_c   1.000
_cell.angle_alpha   90.00
_cell.angle_beta   90.00
_cell.angle_gamma   90.00
#
_symmetry.space_group_name_H-M   'P 1'
#
loop_
_entity.id
_entity.type
_entity.pdbx_description
1 polymer ?
#
loop_
_entity_poly.entity_id
_entity_poly.type
_entity_poly.pdbx_seq_one_letter_code
_entity_poly.pdbx_strand_id
1 'polypeptide(L)'
;MYCYAVNNRCTSPGHLWLTGCEGNMGSHLNRIPGFDKWLIEKEKQSYIEALQDQKENLVYLTADAETILDDLDPKKIYIIGGLVDRNRWKGLTMKKAEEQGVQAAKLPIGNYLKMSSSQVLTVNQVVEILLRYLEMKDWKAAFFQVIPQRKRCDTDLGDHDKELEGDGKLENDSCAENQKKMKLSETDSEGSEREVENGENVKDNVSKLREDTDSEASKREIEVDKSEKEDV
;
A
#
# COMPACT_ATOMS: atom_id res chain seq x y z
N MET A 1 2.17 -13.64 -8.41
CA MET A 1 1.25 -14.67 -8.97
C MET A 1 0.09 -14.04 -9.73
N TYR A 2 -0.87 -13.39 -9.06
CA TYR A 2 -2.07 -12.83 -9.73
C TYR A 2 -1.72 -11.90 -10.90
N CYS A 3 -0.88 -10.89 -10.68
CA CYS A 3 -0.48 -9.93 -11.71
C CYS A 3 0.11 -10.60 -12.95
N TYR A 4 0.97 -11.62 -12.75
CA TYR A 4 1.55 -12.40 -13.84
C TYR A 4 0.48 -13.18 -14.62
N ALA A 5 -0.45 -13.84 -13.93
CA ALA A 5 -1.50 -14.61 -14.56
C ALA A 5 -2.47 -13.73 -15.38
N VAL A 6 -2.80 -12.53 -14.88
CA VAL A 6 -3.63 -11.56 -15.61
C VAL A 6 -2.89 -11.01 -16.82
N ASN A 7 -1.62 -10.64 -16.68
CA ASN A 7 -0.79 -10.13 -17.78
C ASN A 7 -0.73 -11.11 -18.96
N ASN A 8 -0.58 -12.41 -18.67
CA ASN A 8 -0.55 -13.46 -19.70
C ASN A 8 -1.89 -13.68 -20.42
N ARG A 9 -3.00 -13.15 -19.89
CA ARG A 9 -4.34 -13.27 -20.49
C ARG A 9 -4.75 -12.00 -21.23
N CYS A 10 -3.98 -10.92 -21.11
CA CYS A 10 -4.24 -9.67 -21.80
C CYS A 10 -3.88 -9.79 -23.28
N THR A 11 -4.63 -9.08 -24.11
CA THR A 11 -4.39 -8.96 -25.56
C THR A 11 -3.11 -8.18 -25.85
N SER A 12 -2.81 -7.19 -25.00
CA SER A 12 -1.55 -6.45 -24.99
C SER A 12 -0.86 -6.59 -23.63
N PRO A 13 -0.07 -7.65 -23.39
CA PRO A 13 0.67 -7.83 -22.14
C PRO A 13 1.66 -6.69 -21.89
N GLY A 14 1.74 -6.23 -20.65
CA GLY A 14 2.77 -5.30 -20.20
C GLY A 14 4.09 -6.01 -19.95
N HIS A 15 5.19 -5.28 -20.08
CA HIS A 15 6.52 -5.75 -19.66
C HIS A 15 6.66 -5.61 -18.14
N LEU A 16 6.53 -6.72 -17.41
CA LEU A 16 6.57 -6.71 -15.95
C LEU A 16 7.99 -6.90 -15.40
N TRP A 17 8.34 -6.07 -14.42
CA TRP A 17 9.57 -6.15 -13.65
C TRP A 17 9.25 -6.42 -12.18
N LEU A 18 9.97 -7.36 -11.57
CA LEU A 18 9.95 -7.61 -10.14
C LEU A 18 11.33 -7.31 -9.57
N THR A 19 11.49 -6.10 -9.01
CA THR A 19 12.75 -5.61 -8.43
C THR A 19 12.77 -5.73 -6.91
N GLY A 20 13.94 -5.73 -6.29
CA GLY A 20 14.09 -5.83 -4.83
C GLY A 20 13.85 -7.23 -4.31
N CYS A 21 14.10 -8.26 -5.13
CA CYS A 21 13.85 -9.66 -4.81
C CYS A 21 14.91 -10.29 -3.88
N GLU A 22 15.52 -9.52 -2.98
CA GLU A 22 16.53 -10.02 -2.04
C GLU A 22 15.94 -10.51 -0.70
N GLY A 23 16.78 -11.19 0.09
CA GLY A 23 16.47 -11.66 1.44
C GLY A 23 15.25 -12.55 1.53
N ASN A 24 14.35 -12.21 2.46
CA ASN A 24 13.13 -12.98 2.74
C ASN A 24 12.19 -13.03 1.53
N MET A 25 12.10 -11.96 0.75
CA MET A 25 11.22 -11.91 -0.42
C MET A 25 11.70 -12.88 -1.50
N GLY A 26 13.00 -12.83 -1.85
CA GLY A 26 13.59 -13.76 -2.80
C GLY A 26 13.43 -15.23 -2.41
N SER A 27 13.62 -15.52 -1.11
CA SER A 27 13.44 -16.87 -0.57
C SER A 27 12.01 -17.38 -0.73
N HIS A 28 11.01 -16.53 -0.52
CA HIS A 28 9.60 -16.89 -0.74
C HIS A 28 9.26 -17.05 -2.23
N LEU A 29 9.80 -16.18 -3.09
CA LEU A 29 9.56 -16.26 -4.54
C LEU A 29 10.13 -17.55 -5.14
N ASN A 30 11.33 -17.96 -4.73
CA ASN A 30 11.96 -19.21 -5.19
C ASN A 30 11.21 -20.48 -4.77
N ARG A 31 10.36 -20.41 -3.74
CA ARG A 31 9.50 -21.53 -3.33
C ARG A 31 8.25 -21.67 -4.20
N ILE A 32 7.91 -20.67 -5.00
CA ILE A 32 6.75 -20.72 -5.89
C ILE A 32 7.10 -21.62 -7.08
N PRO A 33 6.37 -22.73 -7.30
CA PRO A 33 6.66 -23.62 -8.42
C PRO A 33 6.58 -22.91 -9.76
N GLY A 34 7.65 -23.04 -10.55
CA GLY A 34 7.74 -22.45 -11.90
C GLY A 34 8.00 -20.94 -11.92
N PHE A 35 8.29 -20.30 -10.78
CA PHE A 35 8.63 -18.87 -10.74
C PHE A 35 9.85 -18.55 -11.61
N ASP A 36 10.84 -19.43 -11.65
CA ASP A 36 12.00 -19.38 -12.55
C ASP A 36 11.59 -19.25 -14.02
N LYS A 37 10.51 -19.91 -14.43
CA LYS A 37 10.01 -19.94 -15.82
C LYS A 37 9.06 -18.81 -16.19
N TRP A 38 8.70 -17.94 -15.25
CA TRP A 38 7.83 -16.81 -15.56
C TRP A 38 8.54 -15.82 -16.49
N LEU A 39 7.84 -15.42 -17.55
CA LEU A 39 8.30 -14.45 -18.56
C LEU A 39 8.16 -13.01 -18.04
N ILE A 40 8.91 -12.70 -16.99
CA ILE A 40 9.03 -11.37 -16.38
C ILE A 40 10.48 -11.14 -15.99
N GLU A 41 10.90 -9.88 -15.94
CA GLU A 41 12.23 -9.52 -15.45
C GLU A 41 12.26 -9.59 -13.93
N LYS A 42 13.35 -10.14 -13.38
CA LYS A 42 13.51 -10.40 -11.95
C LYS A 42 14.85 -9.86 -11.50
N GLU A 43 14.80 -8.79 -10.73
CA GLU A 43 15.98 -8.11 -10.24
C GLU A 43 16.09 -8.25 -8.73
N LYS A 44 17.27 -8.63 -8.27
CA LYS A 44 17.59 -8.73 -6.85
C LYS A 44 17.67 -7.33 -6.23
N GLN A 45 18.35 -6.43 -6.92
CA GLN A 45 18.57 -5.04 -6.57
C GLN A 45 17.27 -4.23 -6.66
N SER A 46 17.30 -3.05 -6.04
CA SER A 46 16.17 -2.12 -6.09
C SER A 46 15.96 -1.56 -7.52
N TYR A 47 14.75 -1.11 -7.84
CA TYR A 47 14.46 -0.56 -9.17
C TYR A 47 15.38 0.62 -9.55
N ILE A 48 15.87 1.40 -8.58
CA ILE A 48 16.71 2.57 -8.86
C ILE A 48 18.11 2.15 -9.31
N GLU A 49 18.60 1.02 -8.82
CA GLU A 49 19.89 0.44 -9.20
C GLU A 49 19.74 -0.36 -10.50
N ALA A 50 18.71 -1.19 -10.61
CA ALA A 50 18.49 -2.03 -11.78
C ALA A 50 18.12 -1.24 -13.04
N LEU A 51 17.48 -0.07 -12.89
CA LEU A 51 17.04 0.80 -14.00
C LEU A 51 17.74 2.16 -13.97
N GLN A 52 18.97 2.21 -13.45
CA GLN A 52 19.73 3.46 -13.29
C GLN A 52 19.85 4.27 -14.60
N ASP A 53 20.02 3.58 -15.73
CA ASP A 53 20.20 4.18 -17.07
C ASP A 53 18.88 4.72 -17.67
N GLN A 54 17.77 4.55 -16.96
CA GLN A 54 16.43 4.98 -17.35
C GLN A 54 15.75 5.77 -16.24
N LYS A 55 16.53 6.34 -15.30
CA LYS A 55 16.00 7.01 -14.11
C LYS A 55 15.00 8.13 -14.46
N GLU A 56 15.27 8.89 -15.52
CA GLU A 56 14.41 9.97 -16.03
C GLU A 56 13.06 9.48 -16.58
N ASN A 57 12.95 8.19 -16.89
CA ASN A 57 11.75 7.55 -17.39
C ASN A 57 10.93 6.86 -16.30
N LEU A 58 11.43 6.82 -15.07
CA LEU A 58 10.73 6.25 -13.93
C LEU A 58 9.60 7.16 -13.44
N VAL A 59 8.41 6.58 -13.25
CA VAL A 59 7.24 7.23 -12.65
C VAL A 59 6.71 6.36 -11.53
N TYR A 60 6.80 6.82 -10.29
CA TYR A 60 6.26 6.14 -9.12
C TYR A 60 4.76 6.39 -8.99
N LEU A 61 3.97 5.32 -9.07
CA LEU A 61 2.54 5.39 -8.86
C LEU A 61 2.22 5.38 -7.36
N THR A 62 1.62 6.47 -6.89
CA THR A 62 1.21 6.61 -5.49
C THR A 62 -0.08 7.43 -5.40
N ALA A 63 -0.98 7.06 -4.47
CA ALA A 63 -2.24 7.77 -4.26
C ALA A 63 -2.04 9.17 -3.67
N ASP A 64 -0.89 9.41 -3.03
CA ASP A 64 -0.57 10.67 -2.36
C ASP A 64 0.07 11.72 -3.31
N ALA A 65 0.27 11.39 -4.60
CA ALA A 65 0.84 12.32 -5.56
C ALA A 65 -0.14 13.45 -5.91
N GLU A 66 0.42 14.62 -6.20
CA GLU A 66 -0.36 15.76 -6.71
C GLU A 66 -0.69 15.57 -8.20
N THR A 67 0.29 15.19 -9.00
CA THR A 67 0.17 14.95 -10.45
C THR A 67 -0.78 13.79 -10.75
N ILE A 68 -1.76 14.05 -11.61
CA ILE A 68 -2.69 13.04 -12.11
C ILE A 68 -2.10 12.41 -13.38
N LEU A 69 -2.21 11.09 -13.51
CA LEU A 69 -1.78 10.36 -14.69
C LEU A 69 -2.86 10.37 -15.76
N ASP A 70 -2.63 11.13 -16.84
CA ASP A 70 -3.62 11.28 -17.92
C ASP A 70 -3.58 10.16 -18.97
N ASP A 71 -2.38 9.70 -19.34
CA ASP A 71 -2.16 8.57 -20.28
C ASP A 71 -0.89 7.80 -19.88
N LEU A 72 -0.74 6.58 -20.43
CA LEU A 72 0.45 5.76 -20.32
C LEU A 72 1.37 5.99 -21.51
N ASP A 73 2.50 6.65 -21.26
CA ASP A 73 3.58 6.83 -22.23
C ASP A 73 4.39 5.52 -22.35
N PRO A 74 4.47 4.91 -23.55
CA PRO A 74 5.25 3.68 -23.78
C PRO A 74 6.75 3.82 -23.48
N LYS A 75 7.28 5.04 -23.38
CA LYS A 75 8.68 5.32 -23.04
C LYS A 75 8.93 5.39 -21.53
N LYS A 76 7.88 5.41 -20.71
CA LYS A 76 7.97 5.51 -19.25
C LYS A 76 7.89 4.13 -18.59
N ILE A 77 8.47 4.04 -17.41
CA ILE A 77 8.43 2.85 -16.56
C ILE A 77 7.65 3.20 -15.29
N TYR A 78 6.50 2.56 -15.14
CA TYR A 78 5.58 2.82 -14.04
C TYR A 78 5.88 1.88 -12.85
N ILE A 79 6.29 2.46 -11.72
CA ILE A 79 6.65 1.74 -10.51
C ILE A 79 5.42 1.62 -9.61
N ILE A 80 5.14 0.41 -9.13
CA ILE A 80 4.07 0.14 -8.17
C ILE A 80 4.71 -0.37 -6.88
N GLY A 81 4.37 0.25 -5.74
CA GLY A 81 4.88 -0.18 -4.45
C GLY A 81 4.43 -1.60 -4.09
N GLY A 82 5.37 -2.54 -3.96
CA GLY A 82 5.12 -3.93 -3.58
C GLY A 82 4.84 -4.15 -2.08
N LEU A 83 3.97 -3.34 -1.47
CA LEU A 83 3.65 -3.39 -0.04
C LEU A 83 2.15 -3.68 0.23
N VAL A 84 1.87 -4.29 1.38
CA VAL A 84 0.51 -4.54 1.88
C VAL A 84 0.42 -3.99 3.30
N ASP A 85 -0.02 -2.74 3.42
CA ASP A 85 -0.05 -2.03 4.71
C ASP A 85 -1.45 -1.54 5.11
N ARG A 86 -2.46 -1.77 4.26
CA ARG A 86 -3.83 -1.24 4.42
C ARG A 86 -3.86 0.29 4.55
N ASN A 87 -2.94 0.98 3.88
CA ASN A 87 -2.78 2.44 3.95
C ASN A 87 -2.48 2.95 5.37
N ARG A 88 -1.73 2.18 6.15
CA ARG A 88 -1.25 2.59 7.48
C ARG A 88 -0.15 3.64 7.36
N TRP A 89 0.69 3.55 6.33
CA TRP A 89 1.84 4.42 6.12
C TRP A 89 1.58 5.42 5.00
N LYS A 90 0.70 6.38 5.26
CA LYS A 90 0.39 7.46 4.30
C LYS A 90 1.65 8.22 3.90
N GLY A 91 1.81 8.50 2.60
CA GLY A 91 2.95 9.25 2.07
C GLY A 91 4.25 8.46 1.99
N LEU A 92 4.31 7.18 2.41
CA LEU A 92 5.56 6.41 2.42
C LEU A 92 6.19 6.28 1.03
N THR A 93 5.40 5.91 0.03
CA THR A 93 5.85 5.76 -1.35
C THR A 93 6.10 7.10 -2.03
N MET A 94 5.33 8.15 -1.68
CA MET A 94 5.56 9.51 -2.18
C MET A 94 6.91 10.05 -1.68
N LYS A 95 7.15 9.98 -0.37
CA LYS A 95 8.41 10.37 0.25
C LYS A 95 9.60 9.61 -0.36
N LYS A 96 9.45 8.30 -0.60
CA LYS A 96 10.49 7.51 -1.27
C LYS A 96 10.78 8.01 -2.69
N ALA A 97 9.75 8.36 -3.46
CA ALA A 97 9.93 8.89 -4.81
C ALA A 97 10.65 10.26 -4.78
N GLU A 98 10.25 11.15 -3.86
CA GLU A 98 10.88 12.46 -3.65
C GLU A 98 12.36 12.35 -3.25
N GLU A 99 12.67 11.53 -2.24
CA GLU A 99 14.05 11.30 -1.78
C GLU A 99 14.97 10.77 -2.88
N GLN A 100 14.41 10.01 -3.83
CA GLN A 100 15.17 9.44 -4.95
C GLN A 100 15.16 10.33 -6.20
N GLY A 101 14.41 11.43 -6.20
CA GLY A 101 14.23 12.30 -7.36
C GLY A 101 13.53 11.60 -8.54
N VAL A 102 12.56 10.74 -8.24
CA VAL A 102 11.74 10.02 -9.22
C VAL A 102 10.40 10.73 -9.35
N GLN A 103 9.90 10.88 -10.58
CA GLN A 103 8.60 11.50 -10.83
C GLN A 103 7.50 10.67 -10.16
N ALA A 104 6.46 11.31 -9.63
CA ALA A 104 5.34 10.64 -9.00
C ALA A 104 4.02 11.05 -9.65
N ALA A 105 3.10 10.11 -9.79
CA ALA A 105 1.76 10.36 -10.30
C ALA A 105 0.72 9.46 -9.62
N LYS A 106 -0.52 9.93 -9.54
CA LYS A 106 -1.67 9.13 -9.09
C LYS A 106 -2.58 8.78 -10.25
N LEU A 107 -3.26 7.63 -10.14
CA LEU A 107 -4.31 7.26 -11.09
C LEU A 107 -5.47 8.26 -11.01
N PRO A 108 -6.15 8.57 -12.12
CA PRO A 108 -7.23 9.56 -12.19
C PRO A 108 -8.56 9.04 -11.61
N ILE A 109 -8.53 8.22 -10.55
CA ILE A 109 -9.72 7.53 -10.02
C ILE A 109 -10.80 8.51 -9.59
N GLY A 110 -10.41 9.60 -8.92
CA GLY A 110 -11.34 10.63 -8.44
C GLY A 110 -12.10 11.36 -9.55
N ASN A 111 -11.60 11.34 -10.79
CA ASN A 111 -12.25 11.97 -11.93
C ASN A 111 -13.43 11.14 -12.46
N TYR A 112 -13.45 9.84 -12.19
CA TYR A 112 -14.43 8.90 -12.78
C TYR A 112 -15.23 8.11 -11.76
N LEU A 113 -14.75 8.00 -10.52
CA LEU A 113 -15.36 7.19 -9.47
C LEU A 113 -15.34 7.94 -8.13
N LYS A 114 -16.54 8.18 -7.61
CA LYS A 114 -16.73 8.51 -6.20
C LYS A 114 -16.72 7.21 -5.40
N MET A 115 -15.69 7.01 -4.57
CA MET A 115 -15.58 5.81 -3.75
C MET A 115 -16.08 6.08 -2.33
N SER A 116 -16.81 5.10 -1.79
CA SER A 116 -17.27 5.11 -0.39
C SER A 116 -16.13 4.87 0.61
N SER A 117 -14.97 4.41 0.10
CA SER A 117 -13.78 4.08 0.86
C SER A 117 -12.54 4.79 0.31
N SER A 118 -11.39 4.59 0.97
CA SER A 118 -10.08 5.11 0.53
C SER A 118 -9.80 4.81 -0.96
N GLN A 119 -9.16 5.77 -1.63
CA GLN A 119 -8.69 5.62 -3.02
C GLN A 119 -7.38 4.85 -3.17
N VAL A 120 -6.87 4.27 -2.07
CA VAL A 120 -5.70 3.39 -2.12
C VAL A 120 -6.12 2.00 -2.58
N LEU A 121 -5.58 1.58 -3.72
CA LEU A 121 -5.82 0.29 -4.35
C LEU A 121 -4.71 -0.71 -4.01
N THR A 122 -5.01 -2.00 -4.13
CA THR A 122 -3.99 -3.05 -3.94
C THR A 122 -3.10 -3.14 -5.19
N VAL A 123 -1.88 -3.69 -5.03
CA VAL A 123 -0.91 -3.87 -6.12
C VAL A 123 -1.54 -4.56 -7.34
N ASN A 124 -2.29 -5.63 -7.11
CA ASN A 124 -2.95 -6.36 -8.19
C ASN A 124 -4.02 -5.53 -8.92
N GLN A 125 -4.77 -4.70 -8.20
CA GLN A 125 -5.78 -3.83 -8.81
C GLN A 125 -5.11 -2.77 -9.68
N VAL A 126 -4.02 -2.16 -9.21
CA VAL A 126 -3.27 -1.16 -10.00
C VAL A 126 -2.73 -1.80 -11.27
N VAL A 127 -2.06 -2.96 -11.18
CA VAL A 127 -1.55 -3.66 -12.38
C VAL A 127 -2.67 -3.98 -13.35
N GLU A 128 -3.78 -4.55 -12.89
CA GLU A 128 -4.89 -4.91 -13.76
C GLU A 128 -5.54 -3.68 -14.42
N ILE A 129 -5.70 -2.57 -13.68
CA ILE A 129 -6.20 -1.31 -14.25
C ILE A 129 -5.29 -0.81 -15.37
N LEU A 130 -3.96 -0.82 -15.16
CA LEU A 130 -3.02 -0.38 -16.19
C LEU A 130 -3.13 -1.26 -17.45
N LEU A 131 -3.24 -2.58 -17.27
CA LEU A 131 -3.42 -3.51 -18.38
C LEU A 131 -4.73 -3.27 -19.13
N ARG A 132 -5.86 -3.09 -18.42
CA ARG A 132 -7.15 -2.74 -19.06
C ARG A 132 -7.10 -1.41 -19.77
N TYR A 133 -6.41 -0.42 -19.21
CA TYR A 133 -6.25 0.87 -19.86
C TYR A 133 -5.38 0.76 -21.13
N LEU A 134 -4.34 -0.07 -21.15
CA LEU A 134 -3.58 -0.32 -22.38
C LEU A 134 -4.42 -0.94 -23.49
N GLU A 135 -5.39 -1.79 -23.15
CA GLU A 135 -6.32 -2.41 -24.11
C GLU A 135 -7.38 -1.43 -24.62
N MET A 136 -7.95 -0.61 -23.73
CA MET A 136 -9.17 0.15 -24.00
C MET A 136 -8.95 1.64 -24.23
N LYS A 137 -7.83 2.18 -23.73
CA LYS A 137 -7.54 3.62 -23.68
C LYS A 137 -8.65 4.45 -23.02
N ASP A 138 -9.38 3.85 -22.07
CA ASP A 138 -10.44 4.48 -21.29
C ASP A 138 -10.26 4.15 -19.79
N TRP A 139 -9.96 5.18 -19.00
CA TRP A 139 -9.78 5.06 -17.56
C TRP A 139 -11.07 4.67 -16.84
N LYS A 140 -12.21 5.25 -17.22
CA LYS A 140 -13.51 4.95 -16.59
C LYS A 140 -13.82 3.46 -16.76
N ALA A 141 -13.74 2.97 -17.99
CA ALA A 141 -14.03 1.57 -18.26
C ALA A 141 -13.03 0.61 -17.57
N ALA A 142 -11.74 0.94 -17.55
CA ALA A 142 -10.72 0.17 -16.81
C ALA A 142 -11.04 0.09 -15.30
N PHE A 143 -11.40 1.22 -14.68
CA PHE A 143 -11.77 1.23 -13.26
C PHE A 143 -13.05 0.43 -12.98
N PHE A 144 -14.06 0.54 -13.86
CA PHE A 144 -15.33 -0.19 -13.73
C PHE A 144 -15.21 -1.70 -13.98
N GLN A 145 -14.14 -2.18 -14.62
CA GLN A 145 -13.89 -3.62 -14.71
C GLN A 145 -13.20 -4.16 -13.45
N VAL A 146 -12.27 -3.39 -12.85
CA VAL A 146 -11.37 -3.91 -11.80
C VAL A 146 -11.85 -3.59 -10.38
N ILE A 147 -12.43 -2.41 -10.15
CA ILE A 147 -12.81 -1.97 -8.80
C ILE A 147 -14.20 -2.52 -8.48
N PRO A 148 -14.40 -3.39 -7.47
CA PRO A 148 -15.70 -4.01 -7.21
C PRO A 148 -16.82 -3.00 -6.95
N GLN A 149 -18.05 -3.32 -7.39
CA GLN A 149 -19.22 -2.42 -7.28
C GLN A 149 -19.46 -1.91 -5.86
N ARG A 150 -19.30 -2.74 -4.82
CA ARG A 150 -19.43 -2.35 -3.40
C ARG A 150 -18.54 -1.18 -2.95
N LYS A 151 -17.45 -0.89 -3.69
CA LYS A 151 -16.54 0.23 -3.40
C LYS A 151 -16.92 1.52 -4.15
N ARG A 152 -17.83 1.42 -5.10
CA ARG A 152 -18.37 2.54 -5.88
C ARG A 152 -19.53 3.11 -5.08
N CYS A 153 -19.63 4.42 -4.95
CA CYS A 153 -20.87 5.05 -4.49
C CYS A 153 -21.91 4.94 -5.61
N ASP A 154 -23.17 4.68 -5.25
CA ASP A 154 -24.31 4.65 -6.16
C ASP A 154 -24.60 6.05 -6.71
N THR A 155 -23.79 6.51 -7.64
CA THR A 155 -24.11 7.63 -8.52
C THR A 155 -23.63 7.24 -9.91
N ASP A 156 -24.59 7.07 -10.82
CA ASP A 156 -24.51 6.59 -12.22
C ASP A 156 -24.52 5.07 -12.47
N LEU A 157 -25.59 4.42 -12.00
CA LEU A 157 -26.22 3.32 -12.73
C LEU A 157 -27.17 3.91 -13.80
N GLY A 158 -26.62 4.60 -14.79
CA GLY A 158 -27.42 5.24 -15.81
C GLY A 158 -26.59 5.67 -17.00
N ASP A 159 -26.10 4.71 -17.80
CA ASP A 159 -26.25 4.73 -19.26
C ASP A 159 -25.69 3.41 -19.84
N HIS A 160 -26.48 2.34 -19.76
CA HIS A 160 -26.51 1.24 -20.72
C HIS A 160 -27.73 0.39 -20.35
N ASP A 161 -28.62 0.24 -21.33
CA ASP A 161 -29.95 -0.41 -21.31
C ASP A 161 -31.13 0.50 -20.93
N LYS A 162 -31.58 1.31 -21.91
CA LYS A 162 -33.00 1.66 -22.06
C LYS A 162 -33.42 1.52 -23.53
N GLU A 163 -34.04 0.38 -23.84
CA GLU A 163 -35.14 0.36 -24.80
C GLU A 163 -36.46 0.50 -24.03
N LEU A 164 -37.21 1.54 -24.43
CA LEU A 164 -38.67 1.68 -24.49
C LEU A 164 -39.51 2.00 -23.22
N GLU A 165 -40.14 3.19 -23.37
CA GLU A 165 -41.43 3.69 -22.85
C GLU A 165 -41.52 4.37 -21.47
N GLY A 166 -42.13 5.58 -21.48
CA GLY A 166 -42.97 6.08 -20.39
C GLY A 166 -42.67 7.50 -19.89
N ASP A 167 -43.53 8.43 -20.27
CA ASP A 167 -43.64 9.87 -19.98
C ASP A 167 -43.72 10.27 -18.48
N GLY A 168 -43.36 11.53 -18.15
CA GLY A 168 -43.85 12.22 -16.92
C GLY A 168 -42.85 12.94 -15.97
N LYS A 169 -42.59 14.23 -16.23
CA LYS A 169 -42.33 15.43 -15.35
C LYS A 169 -41.73 15.34 -13.91
N LEU A 170 -40.69 16.19 -13.71
CA LEU A 170 -40.40 17.22 -12.65
C LEU A 170 -40.76 16.87 -11.17
N GLU A 171 -39.92 17.04 -10.13
CA GLU A 171 -39.22 18.25 -9.66
C GLU A 171 -38.32 17.94 -8.42
N ASN A 172 -37.29 18.78 -8.21
CA ASN A 172 -36.55 19.16 -6.99
C ASN A 172 -36.73 18.36 -5.67
N ASP A 173 -35.63 17.97 -4.99
CA ASP A 173 -35.18 18.68 -3.77
C ASP A 173 -33.81 18.19 -3.23
N SER A 174 -33.11 19.15 -2.62
CA SER A 174 -31.85 19.04 -1.90
C SER A 174 -31.95 18.26 -0.58
N CYS A 175 -30.85 17.68 -0.09
CA CYS A 175 -30.73 17.42 1.35
C CYS A 175 -29.26 17.44 1.81
N ALA A 176 -28.93 18.53 2.52
CA ALA A 176 -27.77 18.66 3.36
C ALA A 176 -28.01 18.01 4.74
N GLU A 177 -26.92 17.51 5.31
CA GLU A 177 -26.59 17.28 6.72
C GLU A 177 -27.70 17.16 7.78
N ASN A 178 -27.57 16.13 8.64
CA ASN A 178 -27.65 16.37 10.08
C ASN A 178 -26.91 15.31 10.92
N GLN A 179 -25.89 15.77 11.64
CA GLN A 179 -25.40 15.19 12.88
C GLN A 179 -26.11 15.87 14.06
N LYS A 180 -26.73 15.13 15.00
CA LYS A 180 -26.64 15.45 16.44
C LYS A 180 -27.16 14.35 17.36
N LYS A 181 -26.21 13.70 18.04
CA LYS A 181 -26.10 13.52 19.51
C LYS A 181 -27.37 13.77 20.34
N MET A 182 -27.88 12.72 21.00
CA MET A 182 -28.65 12.84 22.25
C MET A 182 -27.86 12.19 23.39
N LYS A 183 -27.64 13.00 24.44
CA LYS A 183 -27.29 12.59 25.80
C LYS A 183 -28.24 13.35 26.72
N LEU A 184 -28.57 12.71 27.85
CA LEU A 184 -28.92 13.27 29.17
C LEU A 184 -30.39 13.23 29.61
N SER A 185 -30.64 12.46 30.67
CA SER A 185 -31.14 12.92 31.99
C SER A 185 -31.18 11.69 32.92
N GLU A 186 -30.36 11.57 33.98
CA GLU A 186 -30.54 12.17 35.33
C GLU A 186 -31.73 11.53 36.08
N THR A 187 -31.74 11.12 37.36
CA THR A 187 -30.88 11.34 38.56
C THR A 187 -31.42 10.50 39.74
N ASP A 188 -30.52 10.11 40.67
CA ASP A 188 -30.60 10.06 42.17
C ASP A 188 -31.70 9.23 42.89
N SER A 189 -31.55 8.65 44.10
CA SER A 189 -30.59 8.79 45.21
C SER A 189 -30.77 7.66 46.28
N GLU A 190 -29.78 7.53 47.17
CA GLU A 190 -29.78 6.99 48.57
C GLU A 190 -30.01 5.48 48.80
N GLY A 191 -29.28 4.71 49.63
CA GLY A 191 -28.25 4.95 50.65
C GLY A 191 -28.52 4.03 51.88
N SER A 192 -27.57 3.18 52.32
CA SER A 192 -27.32 2.74 53.73
C SER A 192 -26.53 1.42 53.84
N GLU A 193 -25.27 1.56 54.28
CA GLU A 193 -24.50 0.83 55.33
C GLU A 193 -24.56 -0.70 55.49
N ARG A 194 -23.37 -1.34 55.47
CA ARG A 194 -22.67 -1.85 56.69
C ARG A 194 -21.29 -2.43 56.37
N GLU A 195 -20.34 -2.12 57.25
CA GLU A 195 -18.96 -2.60 57.35
C GLU A 195 -18.88 -4.05 57.87
N VAL A 196 -17.85 -4.81 57.48
CA VAL A 196 -17.02 -5.62 58.42
C VAL A 196 -15.59 -5.77 57.86
N GLU A 197 -14.61 -5.51 58.73
CA GLU A 197 -13.15 -5.64 58.57
C GLU A 197 -12.61 -7.07 58.48
N ASN A 198 -11.42 -7.21 57.87
CA ASN A 198 -10.20 -7.87 58.36
C ASN A 198 -9.21 -7.94 57.16
N GLY A 199 -8.03 -7.29 57.13
CA GLY A 199 -6.83 -7.50 57.97
C GLY A 199 -6.10 -8.77 57.47
N GLU A 200 -4.84 -8.86 57.06
CA GLU A 200 -3.57 -8.10 57.16
C GLU A 200 -2.71 -8.52 55.92
N ASN A 201 -2.00 -7.68 55.17
CA ASN A 201 -0.70 -7.01 55.40
C ASN A 201 0.48 -7.93 55.74
N VAL A 202 1.44 -8.15 54.81
CA VAL A 202 2.89 -8.15 55.09
C VAL A 202 3.65 -7.67 53.83
N LYS A 203 4.40 -6.59 54.03
CA LYS A 203 5.43 -6.02 53.15
C LYS A 203 6.70 -6.87 53.27
N ASP A 204 7.55 -6.86 52.24
CA ASP A 204 8.93 -6.41 52.48
C ASP A 204 9.68 -6.11 51.18
N ASN A 205 10.32 -4.94 51.23
CA ASN A 205 11.38 -4.48 50.33
C ASN A 205 12.66 -5.30 50.59
N VAL A 206 13.53 -5.39 49.60
CA VAL A 206 14.80 -4.64 49.54
C VAL A 206 15.72 -5.27 48.48
N SER A 207 16.28 -4.35 47.71
CA SER A 207 17.33 -4.40 46.71
C SER A 207 18.54 -5.33 46.94
N LYS A 208 19.20 -5.58 45.79
CA LYS A 208 20.65 -5.44 45.49
C LYS A 208 21.42 -6.74 45.25
N LEU A 209 22.14 -6.73 44.12
CA LEU A 209 23.35 -7.47 43.71
C LEU A 209 23.16 -8.40 42.50
N ARG A 210 23.58 -7.94 41.32
CA ARG A 210 24.79 -8.43 40.63
C ARG A 210 25.00 -7.71 39.30
N GLU A 211 26.15 -7.07 39.20
CA GLU A 211 26.80 -6.55 37.99
C GLU A 211 27.46 -7.69 37.19
N ASP A 212 27.73 -7.36 35.92
CA ASP A 212 28.77 -7.87 35.04
C ASP A 212 28.62 -9.26 34.40
N THR A 213 28.37 -9.26 33.08
CA THR A 213 29.24 -9.85 32.03
C THR A 213 28.54 -9.79 30.67
N ASP A 214 28.87 -8.80 29.84
CA ASP A 214 29.01 -8.97 28.38
C ASP A 214 29.56 -7.69 27.74
N SER A 215 30.85 -7.47 27.94
CA SER A 215 31.65 -6.54 27.12
C SER A 215 33.00 -7.15 26.81
N GLU A 216 32.99 -8.38 26.29
CA GLU A 216 34.22 -9.08 25.90
C GLU A 216 34.06 -9.81 24.54
N ALA A 217 33.53 -9.10 23.54
CA ALA A 217 33.49 -9.58 22.16
C ALA A 217 34.11 -8.58 21.14
N SER A 218 34.67 -7.44 21.59
CA SER A 218 35.16 -6.38 20.71
C SER A 218 36.65 -6.04 20.88
N LYS A 219 37.47 -6.98 21.36
CA LYS A 219 38.94 -6.77 21.53
C LYS A 219 39.83 -7.88 20.96
N ARG A 220 39.33 -8.74 20.06
CA ARG A 220 40.14 -9.81 19.41
C ARG A 220 40.34 -9.66 17.90
N GLU A 221 40.12 -8.48 17.33
CA GLU A 221 40.38 -8.22 15.90
C GLU A 221 41.48 -7.19 15.60
N ILE A 222 42.25 -6.74 16.61
CA ILE A 222 43.31 -5.73 16.39
C ILE A 222 44.73 -6.29 16.63
N GLU A 223 44.88 -7.57 16.98
CA GLU A 223 46.19 -8.17 17.31
C GLU A 223 46.60 -9.31 16.35
N VAL A 224 46.38 -9.12 15.04
CA VAL A 224 46.90 -10.04 14.00
C VAL A 224 47.68 -9.30 12.89
N ASP A 225 47.60 -7.97 12.80
CA ASP A 225 48.15 -7.23 11.63
C ASP A 225 49.48 -6.48 11.89
N LYS A 226 50.30 -6.96 12.84
CA LYS A 226 51.61 -6.33 13.15
C LYS A 226 52.83 -7.24 13.14
N SER A 227 52.73 -8.48 12.64
CA SER A 227 53.87 -9.41 12.58
C SER A 227 54.32 -9.83 11.18
N GLU A 228 53.86 -9.19 10.09
CA GLU A 228 54.22 -9.60 8.72
C GLU A 228 54.82 -8.49 7.83
N LYS A 229 55.50 -7.49 8.41
CA LYS A 229 56.37 -6.58 7.62
C LYS A 229 57.60 -6.14 8.39
N GLU A 230 58.54 -7.07 8.56
CA GLU A 230 59.97 -6.77 8.69
C GLU A 230 60.71 -8.10 8.50
N ASP A 231 60.92 -8.46 7.23
CA ASP A 231 62.08 -9.22 6.75
C ASP A 231 61.90 -9.45 5.23
N VAL A 232 62.76 -8.78 4.46
CA VAL A 232 63.22 -8.95 3.06
C VAL A 232 63.46 -7.60 2.41
#